data_AF-A0A2E4EKP8-F1
#
_entry.id   AF-A0A2E4EKP8-F1
#
_cell.length_a   1.000
_cell.length_b   1.000
_cell.length_c   1.000
_cell.angle_alpha   90.00
_cell.angle_beta   90.00
_cell.angle_gamma   90.00
#
_symmetry.space_group_name_H-M   'P 1'
#
loop_
_entity.id
_entity.type
_entity.pdbx_description
1 polymer ?
#
loop_
_entity_poly.entity_id
_entity_poly.type
_entity_poly.pdbx_seq_one_letter_code
_entity_poly.pdbx_strand_id
1 'polypeptide(L)'
;MEAKYKNWPKLILPASMLVCLLFYLKQGWFFRNNDWVCWIHLPILMIHQFDEYVFPGGFKEWFNLHFWKSNDVDFPLDWKTSAKVNVLGWIPVTLMALVGSKWSGMFLFFPFIGIMGGLPQCLVSCHSYSG
;
A
#
# COMPACT_ATOMS: atom_id res chain seq x y z
N MET A 1 -23.74 3.08 1.44
CA MET A 1 -22.69 2.66 0.47
C MET A 1 -21.31 2.53 1.12
N GLU A 2 -20.99 3.26 2.19
CA GLU A 2 -19.67 3.21 2.87
C GLU A 2 -19.36 1.91 3.63
N ALA A 3 -20.37 1.24 4.19
CA ALA A 3 -20.18 0.00 4.97
C ALA A 3 -19.45 -1.11 4.18
N LYS A 4 -19.64 -1.16 2.85
CA LYS A 4 -18.93 -2.10 1.97
C LYS A 4 -17.43 -1.82 1.92
N TYR A 5 -17.04 -0.55 1.94
CA TYR A 5 -15.64 -0.15 1.85
C TYR A 5 -14.93 -0.29 3.19
N LYS A 6 -15.61 -0.16 4.33
CA LYS A 6 -14.95 -0.27 5.64
C LYS A 6 -14.15 -1.58 5.87
N ASN A 7 -14.50 -2.66 5.16
CA ASN A 7 -13.80 -3.94 5.24
C ASN A 7 -12.80 -4.21 4.10
N TRP A 8 -12.69 -3.32 3.10
CA TRP A 8 -11.72 -3.48 1.99
C TRP A 8 -10.28 -3.67 2.48
N PRO A 9 -9.80 -2.98 3.53
CA PRO A 9 -8.41 -3.12 3.97
C PRO A 9 -8.07 -4.51 4.50
N LYS A 10 -9.04 -5.18 5.13
CA LYS A 10 -8.88 -6.53 5.67
C LYS A 10 -8.70 -7.57 4.56
N LEU A 11 -9.15 -7.28 3.34
CA LEU A 11 -8.98 -8.15 2.19
C LEU A 11 -7.60 -8.00 1.54
N ILE A 12 -6.85 -6.94 1.86
CA ILE A 12 -5.54 -6.69 1.24
C ILE A 12 -4.49 -7.71 1.71
N LEU A 13 -4.45 -8.03 3.01
CA LEU A 13 -3.50 -9.01 3.54
C LEU A 13 -3.68 -10.42 2.93
N PRO A 14 -4.88 -11.03 2.89
CA PRO A 14 -5.05 -12.31 2.22
C PRO A 14 -4.78 -12.20 0.71
N ALA A 15 -5.07 -11.06 0.08
CA ALA A 15 -4.73 -10.84 -1.32
C ALA A 15 -3.21 -10.76 -1.55
N SER A 16 -2.45 -10.13 -0.66
CA SER A 16 -0.98 -10.05 -0.75
C SER A 16 -0.36 -11.43 -0.56
N MET A 17 -0.87 -12.23 0.39
CA MET A 17 -0.46 -13.62 0.58
C MET A 17 -0.75 -14.46 -0.66
N LEU A 18 -1.90 -14.26 -1.31
CA LEU A 18 -2.24 -14.93 -2.57
C LEU A 18 -1.28 -14.54 -3.71
N VAL A 19 -0.93 -13.25 -3.83
CA VAL A 19 0.06 -12.78 -4.81
C VAL A 19 1.42 -13.42 -4.55
N CYS A 20 1.89 -13.45 -3.30
CA CYS A 20 3.12 -14.13 -2.92
C CYS A 20 3.09 -15.63 -3.26
N LEU A 21 1.96 -16.30 -3.00
CA LEU A 21 1.78 -17.71 -3.35
C LEU A 21 1.85 -17.93 -4.87
N LEU A 22 1.23 -17.06 -5.66
CA LEU A 22 1.31 -17.12 -7.13
C LEU A 22 2.75 -16.94 -7.63
N PHE A 23 3.51 -16.03 -7.03
CA PHE A 23 4.93 -15.85 -7.35
C PHE A 23 5.74 -17.10 -7.01
N TYR A 24 5.50 -17.70 -5.85
CA TYR A 24 6.14 -18.95 -5.44
C TYR A 24 5.83 -20.11 -6.40
N LEU A 25 4.56 -20.31 -6.75
CA LEU A 25 4.14 -21.36 -7.69
C LEU A 25 4.69 -21.15 -9.11
N LYS A 26 5.01 -19.91 -9.48
CA LYS A 26 5.58 -19.54 -10.79
C LYS A 26 7.05 -19.15 -10.70
N GLN A 27 7.77 -19.63 -9.69
CA GLN A 27 9.16 -19.28 -9.41
C GLN A 27 10.11 -19.41 -10.62
N GLY A 28 9.97 -20.45 -11.45
CA GLY A 28 10.84 -20.65 -12.63
C GLY A 28 10.62 -19.63 -13.77
N TRP A 29 9.51 -18.89 -13.74
CA TRP A 29 9.26 -17.76 -14.62
C TRP A 29 9.68 -16.44 -13.95
N PHE A 30 9.31 -16.24 -12.69
CA PHE A 30 9.60 -15.02 -11.94
C PHE A 30 11.09 -14.83 -11.63
N PHE A 31 11.77 -15.84 -11.10
CA PHE A 31 13.19 -15.75 -10.70
C PHE A 31 14.17 -16.04 -11.84
N ARG A 32 13.68 -16.15 -13.08
CA ARG A 32 14.54 -16.40 -14.25
C ARG A 32 15.47 -15.22 -14.55
N ASN A 33 15.00 -14.00 -14.27
CA ASN A 33 15.71 -12.74 -14.45
C ASN A 33 15.60 -11.89 -13.17
N ASN A 34 16.35 -10.81 -13.06
CA ASN A 34 16.27 -9.85 -11.94
C ASN A 34 14.94 -9.07 -11.87
N ASP A 35 13.99 -9.34 -12.78
CA ASP A 35 12.68 -8.69 -12.84
C ASP A 35 11.80 -9.05 -11.62
N TRP A 36 12.09 -10.13 -10.90
CA TRP A 36 11.40 -10.49 -9.65
C TRP A 36 11.46 -9.37 -8.61
N VAL A 37 12.54 -8.57 -8.64
CA VAL A 37 12.72 -7.39 -7.77
C VAL A 37 11.62 -6.36 -8.06
N CYS A 38 11.16 -6.22 -9.30
CA CYS A 38 10.07 -5.32 -9.64
C CYS A 38 8.74 -5.86 -9.11
N TRP A 39 8.53 -7.17 -9.25
CA TRP A 39 7.28 -7.83 -8.84
C TRP A 39 7.05 -7.85 -7.33
N ILE A 40 8.10 -7.96 -6.51
CA ILE A 40 7.97 -7.97 -5.04
C ILE A 40 7.44 -6.65 -4.46
N HIS A 41 7.52 -5.54 -5.22
CA HIS A 41 6.95 -4.26 -4.78
C HIS A 41 5.42 -4.29 -4.68
N LEU A 42 4.74 -5.12 -5.47
CA LEU A 42 3.28 -5.23 -5.40
C LEU A 42 2.80 -5.81 -4.05
N PRO A 43 3.25 -7.00 -3.59
CA PRO A 43 2.87 -7.50 -2.27
C PRO A 43 3.37 -6.61 -1.14
N ILE A 44 4.53 -5.94 -1.27
CA ILE A 44 5.00 -4.95 -0.28
C ILE A 44 4.02 -3.77 -0.19
N LEU A 45 3.61 -3.20 -1.33
CA LEU A 45 2.62 -2.12 -1.38
C LEU A 45 1.30 -2.55 -0.74
N MET A 46 0.84 -3.77 -1.01
CA MET A 46 -0.37 -4.31 -0.39
C MET A 46 -0.23 -4.46 1.13
N ILE A 47 0.91 -4.95 1.63
CA ILE A 47 1.17 -5.02 3.07
C ILE A 47 1.20 -3.61 3.70
N HIS A 48 1.84 -2.64 3.04
CA HIS A 48 1.84 -1.26 3.50
C HIS A 48 0.43 -0.67 3.62
N GLN A 49 -0.45 -0.95 2.66
CA GLN A 49 -1.86 -0.54 2.72
C GLN A 49 -2.61 -1.25 3.86
N PHE A 50 -2.24 -2.47 4.22
CA PHE A 50 -2.80 -3.12 5.39
C PHE A 50 -2.37 -2.38 6.68
N ASP A 51 -1.11 -1.97 6.77
CA ASP A 51 -0.59 -1.28 7.95
C ASP A 51 -1.29 0.08 8.16
N GLU A 52 -1.51 0.82 7.07
CA GLU A 52 -2.16 2.14 7.07
C GLU A 52 -3.63 2.11 7.55
N TYR A 53 -4.35 1.03 7.24
CA TYR A 53 -5.81 0.99 7.39
C TYR A 53 -6.33 -0.08 8.36
N VAL A 54 -5.52 -1.08 8.75
CA VAL A 54 -5.94 -2.16 9.65
C VAL A 54 -5.09 -2.22 10.92
N PHE A 55 -3.78 -2.38 10.80
CA PHE A 55 -2.91 -2.56 11.95
C PHE A 55 -1.52 -1.99 11.70
N PRO A 56 -1.12 -0.86 12.32
CA PRO A 56 -1.81 -0.15 13.41
C PRO A 56 -3.03 0.67 12.98
N GLY A 57 -3.22 0.90 11.68
CA GLY A 57 -4.32 1.71 11.15
C GLY A 57 -4.11 3.23 11.36
N GLY A 58 -5.19 4.00 11.21
CA GLY A 58 -5.24 5.43 11.54
C GLY A 58 -4.73 6.39 10.47
N PHE A 59 -4.27 5.89 9.31
CA PHE A 59 -3.79 6.75 8.22
C PHE A 59 -4.86 7.73 7.74
N LYS A 60 -6.10 7.25 7.52
CA LYS A 60 -7.20 8.07 7.02
C LYS A 60 -7.49 9.25 7.96
N GLU A 61 -7.65 8.96 9.24
CA GLU A 61 -7.90 9.96 10.29
C GLU A 61 -6.72 10.95 10.37
N TRP A 62 -5.49 10.46 10.40
CA TRP A 62 -4.31 11.32 10.45
C TRP A 62 -4.21 12.23 9.22
N PHE A 63 -4.42 11.67 8.03
CA PHE A 63 -4.33 12.41 6.77
C PHE A 63 -5.37 13.53 6.73
N ASN A 64 -6.61 13.24 7.10
CA ASN A 64 -7.67 14.24 7.10
C ASN A 64 -7.41 15.33 8.15
N LEU A 65 -7.09 14.95 9.39
CA LEU A 65 -6.96 15.90 10.50
C LEU A 65 -5.65 16.72 10.48
N HIS A 66 -4.52 16.10 10.13
CA HIS A 66 -3.20 16.72 10.28
C HIS A 66 -2.63 17.22 8.96
N PHE A 67 -2.70 16.40 7.90
CA PHE A 67 -2.18 16.78 6.59
C PHE A 67 -3.14 17.75 5.88
N TRP A 68 -4.43 17.40 5.83
CA TRP A 68 -5.43 18.22 5.16
C TRP A 68 -6.08 19.28 6.05
N LYS A 69 -5.82 19.24 7.37
CA LYS A 69 -6.41 20.15 8.37
C LYS A 69 -7.94 20.24 8.28
N SER A 70 -8.57 19.11 7.95
CA SER A 70 -10.01 18.96 7.94
C SER A 70 -10.54 18.86 9.37
N ASN A 71 -11.77 19.34 9.59
CA ASN A 71 -12.50 19.14 10.84
C ASN A 71 -13.28 17.82 10.85
N ASP A 72 -13.21 17.05 9.78
CA ASP A 72 -13.93 15.79 9.58
C ASP A 72 -12.94 14.66 9.27
N VAL A 73 -13.06 13.56 10.02
CA VAL A 73 -12.22 12.36 9.89
C VAL A 73 -12.48 11.57 8.61
N ASP A 74 -13.58 11.82 7.90
CA ASP A 74 -13.96 11.17 6.65
C ASP A 74 -13.87 12.11 5.43
N PHE A 75 -13.33 13.33 5.57
CA PHE A 75 -13.13 14.26 4.46
C PHE A 75 -11.72 14.89 4.48
N PRO A 76 -11.03 15.02 3.33
CA PRO A 76 -11.44 14.65 1.97
C PRO A 76 -11.28 13.15 1.66
N LEU A 77 -10.55 12.42 2.49
CA LEU A 77 -10.26 11.01 2.27
C LEU A 77 -11.30 10.14 2.99
N ASP A 78 -12.36 9.77 2.29
CA ASP A 78 -13.35 8.79 2.77
C ASP A 78 -12.88 7.35 2.51
N TRP A 79 -13.63 6.36 3.00
CA TRP A 79 -13.31 4.93 2.78
C TRP A 79 -13.31 4.51 1.31
N LYS A 80 -14.17 5.13 0.50
CA LYS A 80 -14.33 4.82 -0.92
C LYS A 80 -13.16 5.37 -1.75
N THR A 81 -12.74 6.58 -1.46
CA THR A 81 -11.64 7.30 -2.08
C THR A 81 -10.33 6.66 -1.65
N SER A 82 -10.19 6.30 -0.38
CA SER A 82 -9.09 5.45 0.11
C SER A 82 -8.94 4.18 -0.71
N ALA A 83 -10.02 3.40 -0.88
CA ALA A 83 -9.98 2.17 -1.66
C ALA A 83 -9.56 2.43 -3.12
N LYS A 84 -10.10 3.48 -3.75
CA LYS A 84 -9.80 3.84 -5.14
C LYS A 84 -8.34 4.23 -5.32
N VAL A 85 -7.83 5.15 -4.50
CA VAL A 85 -6.44 5.63 -4.59
C VAL A 85 -5.46 4.47 -4.40
N ASN A 86 -5.75 3.57 -3.47
CA ASN A 86 -4.92 2.40 -3.21
C ASN A 86 -4.89 1.40 -4.37
N VAL A 87 -6.04 1.09 -4.98
CA VAL A 87 -6.10 0.23 -6.18
C VAL A 87 -5.45 0.91 -7.38
N LEU A 88 -5.62 2.23 -7.53
CA LEU A 88 -4.94 3.00 -8.59
C LEU A 88 -3.42 2.98 -8.42
N GLY A 89 -2.92 2.96 -7.17
CA GLY A 89 -1.49 2.82 -6.87
C GLY A 89 -0.88 1.50 -7.35
N TRP A 90 -1.67 0.44 -7.54
CA TRP A 90 -1.18 -0.83 -8.06
C TRP A 90 -0.83 -0.77 -9.54
N ILE A 91 -1.48 0.11 -10.31
CA ILE A 91 -1.28 0.25 -11.76
C ILE A 91 0.17 0.61 -12.08
N PRO A 92 0.76 1.70 -11.56
CA PRO A 92 2.14 2.05 -11.88
C PRO A 92 3.12 0.96 -11.43
N VAL A 93 2.91 0.34 -10.26
CA VAL A 93 3.76 -0.76 -9.77
C VAL A 93 3.71 -1.97 -10.70
N THR A 94 2.51 -2.34 -11.16
CA THR A 94 2.33 -3.49 -12.05
C THR A 94 2.88 -3.20 -13.46
N LEU A 95 2.62 -2.01 -14.01
CA LEU A 95 3.18 -1.59 -15.30
C LEU A 95 4.71 -1.59 -15.25
N MET A 96 5.30 -1.11 -14.17
CA MET A 96 6.75 -1.15 -13.97
C MET A 96 7.28 -2.59 -13.93
N ALA A 97 6.58 -3.50 -13.26
CA ALA A 97 6.97 -4.91 -13.22
C ALA A 97 6.85 -5.60 -14.60
N LEU A 98 5.91 -5.18 -15.44
CA LEU A 98 5.76 -5.67 -16.81
C LEU A 98 6.84 -5.14 -17.76
N VAL A 99 7.30 -3.89 -17.58
CA VAL A 99 8.40 -3.30 -18.36
C VAL A 99 9.74 -3.95 -18.01
N GLY A 100 9.87 -4.50 -16.80
CA GLY A 100 11.03 -5.25 -16.33
C GLY A 100 12.24 -4.37 -16.03
N SER A 101 13.34 -5.01 -15.63
CA SER A 101 14.55 -4.40 -15.06
C SER A 101 15.29 -3.38 -15.94
N LYS A 102 14.85 -3.18 -17.20
CA LYS A 102 15.44 -2.24 -18.15
C LYS A 102 15.38 -0.78 -17.72
N TRP A 103 14.44 -0.41 -16.85
CA TRP A 103 14.27 0.95 -16.32
C TRP A 103 14.58 1.04 -14.83
N SER A 104 15.67 0.40 -14.40
CA SER A 104 15.88 0.14 -12.97
C SER A 104 16.09 1.33 -12.05
N GLY A 105 16.53 2.45 -12.59
CA GLY A 105 16.60 3.72 -11.85
C GLY A 105 15.24 4.24 -11.36
N MET A 106 14.14 3.91 -12.05
CA MET A 106 12.79 4.33 -11.61
C MET A 106 12.24 3.45 -10.47
N PHE A 107 12.80 2.25 -10.26
CA PHE A 107 12.33 1.32 -9.21
C PHE A 107 12.58 1.82 -7.79
N LEU A 108 13.59 2.65 -7.57
CA LEU A 108 13.87 3.20 -6.25
C LEU A 108 13.04 4.44 -5.94
N PHE A 109 12.26 5.00 -6.87
CA PHE A 109 11.56 6.27 -6.65
C PHE A 109 10.16 6.10 -6.05
N PHE A 110 9.38 5.13 -6.55
CA PHE A 110 8.00 4.93 -6.10
C PHE A 110 7.82 4.23 -4.75
N PRO A 111 8.61 3.18 -4.41
CA PRO A 111 8.58 2.57 -3.08
C PRO A 111 9.10 3.53 -2.00
N PHE A 112 9.99 4.46 -2.37
CA PHE A 112 10.56 5.47 -1.50
C PHE A 112 9.50 6.46 -1.00
N ILE A 113 8.52 6.81 -1.84
CA ILE A 113 7.38 7.66 -1.42
C ILE A 113 6.47 6.93 -0.44
N GLY A 114 6.17 5.65 -0.68
CA GLY A 114 5.32 4.84 0.23
C GLY A 114 5.99 4.59 1.59
N ILE A 115 7.27 4.23 1.59
CA ILE A 115 8.03 3.93 2.81
C ILE A 115 8.26 5.19 3.66
N MET A 116 8.60 6.33 3.04
CA MET A 116 8.80 7.60 3.76
C MET A 116 7.48 8.23 4.24
N GLY A 117 6.34 7.86 3.62
CA GLY A 117 5.01 8.23 4.10
C GLY A 117 4.53 7.39 5.29
N GLY A 118 4.80 6.08 5.30
CA GLY A 118 4.33 5.18 6.36
C GLY A 118 5.16 5.14 7.65
N LEU A 119 6.48 5.36 7.57
CA LEU A 119 7.40 5.30 8.73
C LEU A 119 7.10 6.37 9.81
N PRO A 120 6.81 7.64 9.47
CA PRO A 120 6.38 8.63 10.45
C PRO A 120 5.05 8.24 11.14
N GLN A 121 4.11 7.62 10.41
CA GLN A 121 2.82 7.18 10.96
C GLN A 121 2.94 6.09 12.00
N CYS A 122 3.77 5.06 11.80
CA CYS A 122 3.96 4.01 12.80
C CYS A 122 4.48 4.57 14.13
N LEU A 123 5.37 5.57 14.07
CA LEU A 123 5.90 6.26 15.24
C LEU A 123 4.84 7.15 15.92
N VAL A 124 4.03 7.87 15.14
CA VAL A 124 2.98 8.76 15.67
C VAL A 124 1.77 7.99 16.21
N SER A 125 1.37 6.90 15.57
CA SER A 125 0.31 6.01 16.06
C SER A 125 0.74 5.33 17.37
N CYS A 126 1.98 4.84 17.49
CA CYS A 126 2.49 4.33 18.77
C CYS A 126 2.48 5.38 19.89
N HIS A 127 2.69 6.66 19.56
CA HIS A 127 2.68 7.74 20.56
C HIS A 127 1.26 8.17 20.95
N SER A 128 0.32 8.22 19.99
CA SER A 128 -1.04 8.70 20.21
C SER A 128 -1.92 7.74 21.01
N TYR A 129 -1.57 6.44 21.08
CA TYR A 129 -2.24 5.44 21.92
C TYR A 129 -1.64 5.30 23.33
N SER A 130 -0.68 6.16 23.71
CA SER A 130 -0.01 6.15 25.02
C SER A 130 -0.36 7.35 25.92
N GLY A 131 -1.38 8.12 25.57
CA GLY A 131 -1.91 9.25 26.35
C GLY A 131 -3.31 8.99 26.88
#